data_AF-A0A2C9W0Y4-F1
#
_entry.id   AF-A0A2C9W0Y4-F1
#
_cell.length_a   1.000
_cell.length_b   1.000
_cell.length_c   1.000
_cell.angle_alpha   90.00
_cell.angle_beta   90.00
_cell.angle_gamma   90.00
#
_symmetry.space_group_name_H-M   'P 1'
#
loop_
_entity.id
_entity.type
_entity.pdbx_description
1 polymer ?
#
loop_
_entity_poly.entity_id
_entity_poly.type
_entity_poly.pdbx_seq_one_letter_code
_entity_poly.pdbx_strand_id
1 'polypeptide(L)' 'MANTQSMPLISILVALFLVSSSLASTDVPFIVANKKATLNRLKSGAERVSVSIDIYNQGTSHPA' A
#
# COMPACT_ATOMS: atom_id res chain seq x y z
N MET A 1 -13.13 -3.21 -46.91
CA MET A 1 -12.93 -1.82 -46.49
C MET A 1 -12.82 -1.80 -44.98
N ALA A 2 -11.67 -1.45 -44.41
CA ALA A 2 -11.58 -1.20 -42.97
C ALA A 2 -12.51 -0.03 -42.66
N ASN A 3 -13.47 -0.20 -41.75
CA ASN A 3 -14.39 0.87 -41.42
C ASN A 3 -13.56 2.02 -40.80
N THR A 4 -13.71 3.24 -41.30
CA THR A 4 -12.91 4.40 -40.86
C THR A 4 -13.20 4.78 -39.41
N GLN A 5 -14.25 4.21 -38.82
CA GLN A 5 -14.73 4.41 -37.45
C GLN A 5 -14.05 3.49 -36.41
N SER A 6 -13.39 2.41 -36.84
CA SER A 6 -12.71 1.46 -35.95
C SER A 6 -11.41 2.01 -35.40
N MET A 7 -10.67 2.75 -36.22
CA MET A 7 -9.39 3.37 -35.85
C MET A 7 -9.52 4.34 -34.66
N PRO A 8 -10.47 5.30 -34.64
CA PRO A 8 -10.63 6.19 -33.48
C PRO A 8 -11.11 5.44 -32.23
N LEU A 9 -11.98 4.42 -32.37
CA LEU A 9 -12.45 3.62 -31.25
C LEU A 9 -11.33 2.83 -30.58
N ILE A 10 -10.44 2.22 -31.37
CA ILE A 10 -9.26 1.50 -30.85
C ILE A 10 -8.34 2.47 -30.10
N SER A 11 -8.12 3.68 -30.62
CA SER A 11 -7.29 4.69 -29.98
C SER A 11 -7.85 5.13 -28.62
N ILE A 12 -9.18 5.33 -28.53
CA ILE A 12 -9.87 5.68 -27.28
C ILE A 12 -9.75 4.54 -26.26
N LEU A 13 -9.92 3.29 -26.69
CA LEU A 13 -9.80 2.12 -25.81
C LEU A 13 -8.36 1.95 -25.28
N VAL A 14 -7.35 2.18 -26.13
CA VAL A 14 -5.94 2.17 -25.71
C VAL A 14 -5.66 3.30 -24.72
N ALA A 15 -6.14 4.51 -24.99
CA ALA A 15 -5.98 5.64 -24.08
C ALA A 15 -6.65 5.37 -22.71
N LEU A 16 -7.87 4.83 -22.72
CA LEU A 16 -8.59 4.47 -21.49
C LEU A 16 -7.88 3.37 -20.71
N PHE A 17 -7.34 2.36 -21.39
CA PHE A 17 -6.56 1.29 -20.76
C PHE A 17 -5.29 1.82 -20.09
N LEU A 18 -4.55 2.70 -20.77
CA LEU A 18 -3.35 3.34 -20.23
C LEU A 18 -3.67 4.22 -19.01
N VAL A 19 -4.72 5.03 -19.07
CA VAL A 19 -5.17 5.87 -17.94
C VAL A 19 -5.66 5.02 -16.76
N SER A 20 -6.36 3.91 -17.02
CA SER A 20 -6.83 3.03 -15.95
C SER A 20 -5.68 2.32 -15.23
N SER A 21 -4.60 1.98 -15.97
CA SER A 21 -3.42 1.32 -15.41
C SER A 21 -2.61 2.20 -14.45
N SER A 22 -2.62 3.53 -14.64
CA SER A 22 -1.90 4.47 -13.77
C SER A 22 -2.65 4.81 -12.48
N LEU A 23 -3.97 4.59 -12.44
CA LEU A 23 -4.81 4.84 -11.27
C LEU A 23 -4.87 3.65 -10.29
N ALA A 24 -4.34 2.48 -10.68
CA ALA A 24 -4.36 1.25 -9.89
C ALA A 24 -3.23 1.15 -8.84
N SER A 25 -2.72 2.27 -8.33
CA SER A 25 -1.77 2.31 -7.21
C SER A 25 -2.50 2.67 -5.92
N THR A 26 -3.18 1.68 -5.33
CA THR A 26 -4.04 1.88 -4.14
C THR A 26 -3.54 1.17 -2.89
N ASP A 27 -2.34 0.59 -2.93
CA ASP A 27 -1.78 -0.09 -1.78
C ASP A 27 -0.62 0.73 -1.21
N VAL A 28 -0.94 1.51 -0.17
CA VAL A 28 0.06 1.88 0.83
C VAL A 28 -0.20 1.04 2.07
N PRO A 29 0.20 -0.24 2.07
CA PRO A 29 0.10 -1.05 3.27
C PRO A 29 1.13 -0.50 4.25
N PHE A 30 0.68 -0.10 5.44
CA PHE A 30 1.62 0.01 6.54
C PHE A 30 2.18 -1.41 6.77
N ILE A 31 3.50 -1.53 6.70
CA ILE A 31 4.17 -2.80 7.01
C ILE A 31 4.39 -2.77 8.52
N VAL A 32 3.68 -3.63 9.25
CA VAL A 32 4.06 -3.94 10.63
C VAL A 32 5.26 -4.87 10.55
N ALA A 33 6.46 -4.35 10.67
CA ALA A 33 7.66 -5.18 10.74
C ALA A 33 8.13 -5.24 12.19
N ASN A 34 8.56 -6.42 12.63
CA ASN A 34 9.14 -6.65 13.96
C ASN A 34 8.19 -6.40 15.15
N LYS A 35 7.75 -7.50 15.79
CA LYS A 35 7.06 -7.47 17.08
C LYS A 35 7.96 -8.11 18.12
N LYS A 36 8.26 -7.38 19.18
CA LYS A 36 9.02 -7.89 20.32
C LYS A 36 8.23 -7.67 21.60
N ALA A 37 8.02 -8.74 22.35
CA ALA A 37 7.47 -8.67 23.69
C ALA A 37 8.52 -9.19 24.68
N THR A 38 8.70 -8.49 25.80
CA THR A 38 9.57 -8.93 26.88
C THR A 38 8.83 -8.88 28.21
N LEU A 39 8.93 -9.95 28.98
CA LEU A 39 8.43 -10.03 30.35
C LEU A 39 9.59 -9.80 31.31
N ASN A 40 9.47 -8.83 32.20
CA ASN A 40 10.44 -8.53 33.23
C ASN A 40 9.79 -8.61 34.61
N ARG A 41 10.32 -9.47 35.48
CA ARG A 41 9.86 -9.60 36.86
C ARG A 41 10.65 -8.65 37.73
N LEU A 42 9.97 -7.68 38.32
CA LEU A 42 10.57 -6.67 39.18
C LEU A 42 10.83 -7.26 40.56
N LYS A 43 11.84 -6.71 41.27
CA LYS A 43 12.22 -7.17 42.61
C LYS A 43 11.07 -7.12 43.64
N SER A 44 10.05 -6.30 43.40
CA SER A 44 8.84 -6.20 44.22
C SER A 44 7.82 -7.32 43.96
N GLY A 45 8.11 -8.31 43.11
CA GLY A 45 7.17 -9.35 42.71
C GLY A 45 6.17 -8.92 41.62
N ALA A 46 6.13 -7.62 41.29
CA ALA A 46 5.36 -7.10 40.18
C ALA A 46 5.97 -7.52 38.83
N GLU A 47 5.12 -7.81 37.85
CA GLU A 47 5.54 -8.19 36.50
C GLU A 47 5.30 -7.05 35.52
N ARG A 48 6.24 -6.82 34.61
CA ARG A 48 6.14 -5.80 33.56
C ARG A 48 6.28 -6.47 32.20
N VAL A 49 5.28 -6.29 31.35
CA VAL A 49 5.35 -6.65 29.93
C VAL A 49 5.69 -5.39 29.14
N SER A 50 6.77 -5.43 28.37
CA SER A 50 7.13 -4.38 27.41
C SER A 50 6.87 -4.90 26.00
N VAL A 51 6.13 -4.14 25.20
CA VAL A 51 5.83 -4.48 23.81
C VAL A 51 6.38 -3.38 22.91
N SER A 52 7.17 -3.79 21.92
CA SER A 52 7.68 -2.93 20.85
C SER A 52 7.14 -3.42 19.52
N ILE A 53 6.63 -2.47 18.73
CA ILE A 53 6.08 -2.72 17.40
C ILE A 53 6.67 -1.66 16.48
N ASP A 54 7.44 -2.09 15.48
CA ASP A 54 7.93 -1.16 14.46
C ASP A 54 6.85 -1.06 13.36
N ILE A 55 6.42 0.16 13.05
CA ILE A 55 5.38 0.43 12.05
C ILE A 55 6.01 1.24 10.93
N TYR A 56 6.13 0.62 9.76
CA TYR A 56 6.67 1.27 8.57
C TYR A 56 5.50 1.73 7.72
N ASN A 57 5.29 3.04 7.71
CA ASN A 57 4.39 3.66 6.76
C ASN A 57 5.21 4.08 5.54
N GLN A 58 4.95 3.48 4.39
CA GLN A 58 5.39 4.08 3.12
C GLN A 58 4.54 5.35 2.97
N GLY A 59 5.10 6.52 2.69
CA GLY A 59 4.32 7.77 2.66
C GLY A 59 3.12 7.77 1.69
N THR A 60 2.31 8.84 1.74
CA THR A 60 1.07 9.01 0.95
C THR A 60 1.22 8.64 -0.53
N SER A 61 0.33 7.78 -1.03
CA SER A 61 0.07 7.62 -2.47
C SER A 61 -0.74 8.82 -2.99
N HIS A 62 -0.09 9.96 -3.15
CA HIS A 62 -0.63 11.07 -3.93
C HIS A 62 0.50 11.98 -4.43
N PRO A 63 0.85 11.94 -5.73
CA PRO A 63 1.46 13.10 -6.36
C PRO A 63 0.35 14.17 -6.51
N ALA A 64 0.61 15.36 -5.98
CA ALA A 64 -0.14 16.56 -6.30
C ALA A 64 0.03 16.93 -7.79
#